data_AF-A0A9E3E3V6-F1
#
_entry.id   AF-A0A9E3E3V6-F1
#
_cell.length_a   1.000
_cell.length_b   1.000
_cell.length_c   1.000
_cell.angle_alpha   90.00
_cell.angle_beta   90.00
_cell.angle_gamma   90.00
#
_symmetry.space_group_name_H-M   'P 1'
#
loop_
_entity.id
_entity.type
_entity.pdbx_description
1 polymer ?
#
loop_
_entity_poly.entity_id
_entity_poly.type
_entity_poly.pdbx_seq_one_letter_code
_entity_poly.pdbx_strand_id
1 'polypeptide(L)' 'MSEHHIHQHHEEAAKHHEHAARHHREAAKHAEKGDHDKASHHAHIAHGHKLHATEHAELAAKKHAHKHS' A
#
# COMPACT_ATOMS: atom_id res chain seq x y z
N MET A 1 7.69 7.75 -24.34
CA MET A 1 6.96 8.17 -23.12
C MET A 1 6.46 6.99 -22.25
N SER A 2 7.01 5.77 -22.37
CA SER A 2 6.43 4.56 -21.74
C SER A 2 7.08 4.11 -20.44
N GLU A 3 8.26 4.61 -20.08
CA GLU A 3 8.97 4.26 -18.83
C GLU A 3 8.51 5.07 -17.61
N HIS A 4 8.17 6.34 -17.83
CA HIS A 4 7.87 7.28 -16.75
C HIS A 4 6.67 6.83 -15.90
N HIS A 5 5.67 6.19 -16.52
CA HIS A 5 4.48 5.68 -15.81
C HIS A 5 4.72 4.40 -15.01
N ILE A 6 5.72 3.58 -15.36
CA ILE A 6 6.01 2.34 -14.61
C ILE A 6 6.74 2.67 -13.31
N HIS A 7 7.75 3.55 -13.38
CA HIS A 7 8.44 4.05 -12.20
C HIS A 7 7.47 4.69 -11.20
N GLN A 8 6.57 5.57 -11.68
CA GLN A 8 5.57 6.22 -10.82
C GLN A 8 4.65 5.21 -10.11
N HIS A 9 4.22 4.15 -10.79
CA HIS A 9 3.43 3.11 -10.14
C HIS A 9 4.21 2.37 -9.05
N HIS A 10 5.50 2.08 -9.25
CA HIS A 10 6.32 1.49 -8.20
C HIS A 10 6.52 2.44 -7.01
N GLU A 11 6.72 3.73 -7.27
CA GLU A 11 6.88 4.74 -6.23
C GLU A 11 5.59 4.91 -5.39
N GLU A 12 4.43 5.00 -6.04
CA GLU A 12 3.15 5.08 -5.34
C GLU A 12 2.82 3.80 -4.56
N ALA A 13 3.15 2.62 -5.11
CA ALA A 13 3.03 1.37 -4.37
C ALA A 13 3.89 1.36 -3.09
N ALA A 14 5.13 1.85 -3.18
CA ALA A 14 6.02 1.97 -2.02
C ALA A 14 5.46 2.93 -0.97
N LYS A 15 4.98 4.12 -1.37
CA LYS A 15 4.35 5.10 -0.47
C LYS A 15 3.15 4.49 0.28
N HIS A 16 2.29 3.77 -0.44
CA HIS A 16 1.17 3.09 0.18
C HIS A 16 1.60 1.99 1.15
N HIS A 17 2.62 1.20 0.83
CA HIS A 17 3.17 0.22 1.77
C HIS A 17 3.76 0.86 3.03
N GLU A 18 4.45 2.00 2.90
CA GLU A 18 4.95 2.74 4.06
C GLU A 18 3.82 3.25 4.95
N HIS A 19 2.76 3.80 4.36
CA HIS A 19 1.57 4.21 5.10
C HIS A 19 0.85 3.04 5.78
N ALA A 20 0.70 1.91 5.07
CA ALA A 20 0.13 0.69 5.64
C ALA A 20 0.95 0.20 6.85
N ALA A 21 2.28 0.16 6.73
CA ALA A 21 3.17 -0.25 7.81
C ALA A 21 3.06 0.69 9.02
N ARG A 22 2.99 2.00 8.80
CA ARG A 22 2.78 3.00 9.87
C ARG A 22 1.45 2.76 10.60
N HIS A 23 0.36 2.57 9.86
CA HIS A 23 -0.94 2.32 10.46
C HIS A 23 -1.00 0.98 11.22
N HIS A 24 -0.37 -0.08 10.72
CA HIS A 24 -0.26 -1.33 11.47
C HIS A 24 0.53 -1.17 12.78
N ARG A 25 1.58 -0.35 12.80
CA ARG A 25 2.33 -0.04 14.03
C ARG A 25 1.47 0.72 15.04
N GLU A 26 0.69 1.71 14.60
CA GLU A 26 -0.26 2.41 15.48
C GLU A 26 -1.37 1.48 15.98
N ALA A 27 -1.88 0.59 15.12
CA ALA A 27 -2.85 -0.42 15.52
C ALA A 27 -2.30 -1.34 16.63
N ALA A 28 -1.05 -1.79 16.49
CA ALA A 28 -0.39 -2.60 17.51
C ALA A 28 -0.23 -1.84 18.84
N LYS A 29 0.19 -0.57 18.81
CA LYS A 29 0.30 0.27 20.01
C LYS A 29 -1.04 0.47 20.72
N HIS A 30 -2.13 0.66 19.96
CA HIS A 30 -3.46 0.78 20.55
C HIS A 30 -3.97 -0.55 21.11
N ALA A 31 -3.73 -1.66 20.41
CA ALA A 31 -4.10 -3.00 20.89
C ALA A 31 -3.36 -3.37 22.19
N GLU A 32 -2.08 -3.02 22.31
CA GLU A 32 -1.28 -3.23 23.53
C GLU A 32 -1.84 -2.44 24.72
N LYS A 33 -2.42 -1.26 24.48
CA LYS A 33 -3.07 -0.44 25.51
C LYS A 33 -4.52 -0.84 25.82
N GLY A 34 -5.07 -1.83 25.12
CA GLY A 34 -6.47 -2.25 25.23
C GLY A 34 -7.47 -1.39 24.44
N ASP A 35 -7.00 -0.42 23.65
CA ASP A 35 -7.84 0.43 22.79
C ASP A 35 -8.19 -0.29 21.47
N HIS A 36 -9.02 -1.33 21.55
CA HIS A 36 -9.32 -2.19 20.39
C HIS A 36 -10.05 -1.46 19.25
N ASP A 37 -10.88 -0.45 19.55
CA ASP A 37 -11.58 0.34 18.53
C ASP A 37 -10.61 1.12 17.63
N LYS A 38 -9.62 1.80 18.25
CA LYS A 38 -8.58 2.52 17.52
C LYS A 38 -7.64 1.57 16.79
N ALA A 39 -7.34 0.42 17.40
CA ALA A 39 -6.55 -0.62 16.75
C ALA A 39 -7.23 -1.12 15.47
N SER A 40 -8.52 -1.43 15.54
CA SER A 40 -9.33 -1.87 14.39
C SER A 40 -9.41 -0.79 13.31
N HIS A 41 -9.63 0.47 13.71
CA HIS A 41 -9.65 1.60 12.77
C HIS A 41 -8.33 1.73 12.00
N HIS A 42 -7.19 1.72 12.69
CA HIS A 42 -5.89 1.77 12.03
C HIS A 42 -5.58 0.54 11.17
N ALA A 43 -6.00 -0.66 11.61
CA ALA A 43 -5.85 -1.87 10.81
C ALA A 43 -6.65 -1.80 9.50
N HIS A 44 -7.86 -1.21 9.54
CA HIS A 44 -8.68 -1.00 8.35
C HIS A 44 -8.04 -0.03 7.36
N ILE A 45 -7.51 1.10 7.85
CA ILE A 45 -6.79 2.07 7.01
C ILE A 45 -5.54 1.42 6.37
N ALA A 46 -4.78 0.65 7.17
CA ALA A 46 -3.62 -0.06 6.67
C ALA A 46 -3.98 -1.04 5.53
N HIS A 47 -5.11 -1.74 5.67
CA HIS A 47 -5.62 -2.62 4.65
C HIS A 47 -5.98 -1.86 3.35
N GLY A 48 -6.63 -0.71 3.46
CA GLY A 48 -6.92 0.16 2.31
C GLY A 48 -5.66 0.52 1.53
N HIS A 49 -4.61 0.96 2.23
CA HIS A 49 -3.33 1.24 1.59
C HIS A 49 -2.68 0.00 0.95
N LYS A 50 -2.80 -1.17 1.55
CA LYS A 50 -2.31 -2.43 0.94
C LYS A 50 -2.96 -2.69 -0.42
N LEU A 51 -4.27 -2.46 -0.53
CA LEU A 51 -5.02 -2.65 -1.78
C LEU A 51 -4.52 -1.68 -2.86
N HIS A 52 -4.40 -0.39 -2.55
CA HIS A 52 -3.85 0.60 -3.49
C HIS A 52 -2.41 0.27 -3.93
N ALA A 53 -1.55 -0.18 -3.00
CA ALA A 53 -0.21 -0.61 -3.35
C ALA A 53 -0.20 -1.79 -4.32
N THR A 54 -1.11 -2.74 -4.11
CA THR A 54 -1.28 -3.91 -4.98
C THR A 54 -1.76 -3.49 -6.36
N GLU A 55 -2.75 -2.59 -6.46
CA GLU A 55 -3.25 -2.05 -7.72
C GLU A 55 -2.14 -1.38 -8.53
N HIS A 56 -1.32 -0.54 -7.89
CA HIS A 56 -0.19 0.10 -8.55
C HIS A 56 0.87 -0.91 -9.01
N ALA A 57 1.20 -1.91 -8.19
CA ALA A 57 2.12 -2.98 -8.57
C ALA A 57 1.60 -3.79 -9.77
N GLU A 58 0.30 -4.10 -9.80
CA GLU A 58 -0.34 -4.78 -10.93
C GLU A 58 -0.34 -3.93 -12.20
N LEU A 59 -0.61 -2.63 -12.09
CA LEU A 59 -0.57 -1.70 -13.23
C LEU A 59 0.85 -1.58 -13.82
N ALA A 60 1.87 -1.55 -12.96
CA ALA A 60 3.26 -1.60 -13.38
C ALA A 60 3.58 -2.92 -14.11
N ALA A 61 3.18 -4.06 -13.54
CA ALA A 61 3.41 -5.38 -14.11
C ALA A 61 2.71 -5.59 -15.47
N LYS A 62 1.44 -5.18 -15.59
CA LYS A 62 0.68 -5.26 -16.86
C LYS A 62 1.32 -4.42 -17.96
N LYS A 63 1.79 -3.20 -17.63
CA LYS A 63 2.47 -2.33 -18.59
C LYS A 63 3.85 -2.86 -18.99
N HIS A 64 4.56 -3.52 -18.07
CA HIS A 64 5.78 -4.24 -18.39
C HIS A 64 5.51 -5.41 -19.34
N ALA A 65 4.48 -6.23 -19.08
CA ALA A 65 4.10 -7.34 -19.95
C ALA A 65 3.71 -6.89 -21.37
N HIS A 66 2.95 -5.80 -21.50
CA HIS A 66 2.60 -5.21 -22.80
C HIS A 66 3.77 -4.62 -23.58
N LYS A 67 4.90 -4.30 -22.93
CA LYS A 67 6.13 -3.87 -23.61
C LYS A 67 6.91 -5.04 -24.25
N HIS A 68 6.59 -6.27 -23.88
CA HIS A 68 7.25 -7.49 -24.38
C HIS A 68 6.36 -8.31 -25.33
N SER A 69 5.22 -7.77 -25.77
CA SER A 69 4.34 -8.37 -26.79
C SER A 69 4.51 -7.71 -28.15
#